data_AF-A0A090WCL0-F1
#
_entry.id   AF-A0A090WCL0-F1
#
_cell.length_a   1.000
_cell.length_b   1.000
_cell.length_c   1.000
_cell.angle_alpha   90.00
_cell.angle_beta   90.00
_cell.angle_gamma   90.00
#
_symmetry.space_group_name_H-M   'P 1'
#
loop_
_entity.id
_entity.type
_entity.pdbx_description
1 polymer ?
#
loop_
_entity_poly.entity_id
_entity_poly.type
_entity_poly.pdbx_seq_one_letter_code
_entity_poly.pdbx_strand_id
1 'polypeptide(L)'
;MIWYFIEGYNYRAGEHPVNVENGYLKYRVPIEDEVLTFYKSNKTGRWWIELPFLSNVNNKLKQQTLLPCTRKDYELACDQNLPERWLKARRKNEV
;
A
#
# COMPACT_ATOMS: atom_id res chain seq x y z
N MET A 1 -9.76 15.20 29.64
CA MET A 1 -8.84 14.18 29.11
C MET A 1 -9.49 13.19 28.13
N ILE A 2 -10.81 12.97 28.16
CA ILE A 2 -11.52 12.07 27.22
C ILE A 2 -11.50 12.55 25.74
N TRP A 3 -11.33 13.86 25.51
CA TRP A 3 -11.44 14.46 24.17
C TRP A 3 -10.36 14.01 23.18
N TYR A 4 -9.10 13.90 23.63
CA TYR A 4 -8.00 13.35 22.81
C TYR A 4 -8.24 11.90 22.40
N PHE A 5 -8.98 11.13 23.20
CA PHE A 5 -9.31 9.74 22.88
C PHE A 5 -10.39 9.65 21.79
N ILE A 6 -11.35 10.59 21.80
CA ILE A 6 -12.43 10.67 20.81
C ILE A 6 -11.88 11.14 19.45
N GLU A 7 -10.97 12.12 19.43
CA GLU A 7 -10.29 12.54 18.19
C GLU A 7 -9.49 11.40 17.54
N GLY A 8 -8.72 10.65 18.34
CA GLY A 8 -7.97 9.49 17.85
C GLY A 8 -8.86 8.35 17.31
N TYR A 9 -10.06 8.19 17.89
CA TYR A 9 -11.04 7.20 17.44
C TYR A 9 -11.73 7.62 16.13
N ASN A 10 -12.04 8.90 15.96
CA ASN A 10 -12.65 9.41 14.73
C ASN A 10 -11.66 9.39 13.54
N TYR A 11 -10.37 9.62 13.80
CA TYR A 11 -9.32 9.53 12.77
C TYR A 11 -8.98 8.10 12.33
N ARG A 12 -9.49 7.08 13.02
CA ARG A 12 -9.63 5.72 12.47
C ARG A 12 -10.75 5.68 11.43
N ALA A 13 -10.72 6.61 10.48
CA ALA A 13 -11.54 6.57 9.28
C ALA A 13 -11.31 5.18 8.66
N GLY A 14 -12.37 4.38 8.68
CA GLY A 14 -12.40 2.93 8.42
C GLY A 14 -12.08 2.53 6.99
N GLU A 15 -11.01 3.06 6.43
CA GLU A 15 -10.40 2.58 5.20
C GLU A 15 -9.50 1.41 5.53
N HIS A 16 -10.12 0.28 5.90
CA HIS A 16 -9.45 -0.98 5.66
C HIS A 16 -9.47 -1.20 4.14
N PRO A 17 -8.39 -1.70 3.54
CA PRO A 17 -8.32 -1.90 2.09
C PRO A 17 -9.12 -3.14 1.63
N VAL A 18 -10.34 -3.32 2.14
CA VAL A 18 -11.16 -4.52 1.91
C VAL A 18 -11.96 -4.43 0.61
N ASN A 19 -12.11 -3.25 0.01
CA ASN A 19 -12.93 -3.06 -1.19
C ASN A 19 -12.21 -2.20 -2.23
N VAL A 20 -11.16 -2.77 -2.83
CA VAL A 20 -10.37 -2.15 -3.91
C VAL A 20 -11.20 -2.00 -5.22
N GLU A 21 -12.41 -2.56 -5.25
CA GLU A 21 -13.26 -2.70 -6.42
C GLU A 21 -14.15 -1.48 -6.73
N ASN A 22 -14.56 -0.68 -5.74
CA ASN A 22 -15.59 0.38 -5.96
C ASN A 22 -15.16 1.81 -5.60
N GLY A 23 -13.86 2.04 -5.31
CA GLY A 23 -13.41 3.37 -4.87
C GLY A 23 -11.92 3.67 -5.01
N TYR A 24 -11.15 2.81 -5.67
CA TYR A 24 -9.71 2.98 -5.81
C TYR A 24 -9.30 3.04 -7.29
N LEU A 25 -8.45 4.01 -7.63
CA LEU A 25 -7.79 4.10 -8.93
C LEU A 25 -6.53 3.25 -8.89
N LYS A 26 -6.40 2.31 -9.83
CA LYS A 26 -5.24 1.42 -9.94
C LYS A 26 -4.25 1.99 -10.96
N TYR A 27 -2.98 2.10 -10.59
CA TYR A 27 -1.89 2.49 -11.46
C TYR A 27 -0.84 1.39 -11.48
N ARG A 28 -0.48 0.91 -12.68
CA ARG A 28 0.56 -0.11 -12.84
C ARG A 28 1.81 0.55 -13.39
N VAL A 29 2.92 0.38 -12.70
CA VAL A 29 4.22 0.94 -13.06
C VAL A 29 5.19 -0.22 -13.28
N PRO A 30 5.68 -0.45 -14.51
CA PRO A 30 6.74 -1.40 -14.75
C PRO A 30 8.07 -0.83 -14.25
N ILE A 31 8.78 -1.58 -13.41
CA ILE A 31 10.13 -1.26 -12.91
C ILE A 31 11.02 -2.47 -13.17
N GLU A 32 12.09 -2.26 -13.94
CA GLU A 32 13.12 -3.26 -14.27
C GLU A 32 12.56 -4.67 -14.57
N ASP A 33 12.42 -5.52 -13.55
CA ASP A 33 12.00 -6.93 -13.65
C ASP A 33 10.57 -7.21 -13.10
N GLU A 34 9.91 -6.21 -12.49
CA GLU A 34 8.62 -6.38 -11.81
C GLU A 34 7.60 -5.28 -12.16
N VAL A 35 6.30 -5.58 -12.00
CA VAL A 35 5.23 -4.60 -12.18
C VAL A 35 4.64 -4.23 -10.83
N LEU A 36 4.84 -2.97 -10.41
CA LEU A 36 4.25 -2.45 -9.18
C LEU A 36 2.82 -1.97 -9.43
N THR A 37 1.92 -2.30 -8.51
CA THR A 37 0.53 -1.82 -8.53
C THR A 37 0.31 -0.83 -7.40
N PHE A 38 0.00 0.41 -7.75
CA PHE A 38 -0.39 1.46 -6.82
C PHE A 38 -1.91 1.64 -6.83
N TYR A 39 -2.45 1.99 -5.67
CA TYR A 39 -3.86 2.28 -5.46
C TYR A 39 -4.02 3.66 -4.87
N LYS A 40 -4.92 4.46 -5.45
CA LYS A 40 -5.31 5.77 -4.90
C LYS A 40 -6.78 5.73 -4.51
N SER A 41 -7.09 6.00 -3.25
CA SER A 41 -8.47 6.16 -2.79
C SER A 41 -9.09 7.40 -3.45
N ASN A 42 -10.21 7.23 -4.15
CA ASN A 42 -10.94 8.36 -4.74
C ASN A 42 -11.62 9.23 -3.66
N LYS A 43 -11.89 8.65 -2.48
CA LYS A 43 -12.59 9.34 -1.38
C LYS A 43 -11.65 10.18 -0.52
N THR A 44 -10.50 9.64 -0.13
CA THR A 44 -9.58 10.32 0.81
C THR A 44 -8.29 10.79 0.17
N GLY A 45 -8.03 10.38 -1.08
CA GLY A 45 -6.77 10.69 -1.76
C GLY A 45 -5.55 9.95 -1.20
N ARG A 46 -5.72 9.02 -0.26
CA ARG A 46 -4.64 8.19 0.27
C ARG A 46 -4.10 7.23 -0.78
N TRP A 47 -2.78 7.05 -0.77
CA TRP A 47 -2.08 6.16 -1.69
C TRP A 47 -1.64 4.90 -0.97
N TRP A 48 -1.70 3.79 -1.71
CA TRP A 48 -1.26 2.49 -1.27
C TRP A 48 -0.47 1.83 -2.39
N ILE A 49 0.45 0.95 -2.03
CA ILE A 49 1.20 0.12 -2.97
C ILE A 49 1.00 -1.35 -2.59
N GLU A 50 0.72 -2.16 -3.59
CA GLU A 50 0.67 -3.61 -3.49
C GLU A 50 2.07 -4.18 -3.44
N LEU A 51 2.29 -5.11 -2.51
CA LEU A 51 3.48 -5.94 -2.51
C LEU A 51 3.19 -7.22 -3.31
N PRO A 52 4.10 -7.65 -4.21
CA PRO A 52 3.99 -8.93 -4.89
C PRO A 52 3.99 -10.05 -3.84
N PHE A 53 3.03 -10.97 -3.96
CA PHE A 53 2.91 -12.08 -3.03
C PHE A 53 3.95 -13.15 -3.38
N LEU A 54 4.88 -13.42 -2.46
CA LEU A 54 5.84 -14.51 -2.58
C LEU A 54 5.27 -15.72 -1.85
N SER A 55 4.66 -16.63 -2.61
CA SER A 55 3.90 -17.80 -2.11
C SER A 55 4.70 -18.82 -1.29
N ASN A 56 6.00 -18.62 -1.06
CA ASN A 56 6.89 -19.70 -0.64
C ASN A 56 7.21 -19.77 0.87
N VAL A 57 6.78 -18.81 1.71
CA VAL A 57 7.25 -18.78 3.11
C VAL A 57 6.17 -19.08 4.15
N ASN A 58 4.91 -18.68 3.98
CA ASN A 58 3.90 -18.91 5.02
C ASN A 58 2.48 -19.10 4.49
N ASN A 59 1.93 -20.30 4.68
CA ASN A 59 0.55 -20.71 4.36
C ASN A 59 -0.54 -19.97 5.20
N LYS A 60 -0.18 -18.89 5.91
CA LYS A 60 -1.05 -18.11 6.81
C LYS A 60 -1.46 -16.74 6.29
N LEU A 61 -0.82 -16.20 5.25
CA LEU A 61 -1.13 -14.87 4.70
C LEU A 61 -1.58 -15.01 3.25
N LYS A 62 -2.82 -15.43 2.99
CA LYS A 62 -3.35 -15.56 1.61
C LYS A 62 -3.69 -14.21 0.93
N GLN A 63 -3.31 -13.08 1.50
CA GLN A 63 -3.80 -11.76 1.08
C GLN A 63 -2.66 -10.84 0.65
N GLN A 64 -2.91 -10.10 -0.43
CA GLN A 64 -2.03 -9.04 -0.92
C GLN A 64 -1.84 -7.99 0.19
N THR A 65 -0.60 -7.82 0.64
CA THR A 65 -0.28 -6.80 1.65
C THR A 65 -0.24 -5.44 0.96
N LEU A 66 -1.00 -4.48 1.50
CA LEU A 66 -1.05 -3.11 1.01
C LEU A 66 -0.31 -2.19 1.98
N LEU A 67 0.70 -1.50 1.47
CA LEU A 67 1.50 -0.55 2.24
C LEU A 67 1.02 0.86 1.94
N PRO A 68 0.78 1.72 2.96
CA PRO A 68 0.46 3.12 2.72
C PRO A 68 1.67 3.83 2.12
N CYS A 69 1.44 4.58 1.05
CA CYS A 69 2.46 5.38 0.37
C CYS A 69 1.94 6.80 0.08
N THR A 70 2.74 7.61 -0.61
CA THR A 70 2.35 8.93 -1.08
C THR A 70 2.41 9.01 -2.60
N ARG A 71 1.78 10.04 -3.19
CA ARG A 71 1.90 10.32 -4.61
C ARG A 71 3.35 10.44 -5.07
N LYS A 72 4.22 11.02 -4.24
CA LYS A 72 5.64 11.18 -4.58
C LYS A 72 6.33 9.84 -4.77
N ASP A 73 5.96 8.82 -3.99
CA ASP A 73 6.50 7.47 -4.17
C ASP A 73 6.11 6.87 -5.53
N TYR A 74 4.92 7.19 -6.04
CA TYR A 74 4.50 6.81 -7.39
C TYR A 74 5.31 7.54 -8.48
N GLU A 75 5.55 8.85 -8.31
CA GLU A 75 6.36 9.62 -9.26
C GLU A 75 7.81 9.13 -9.27
N LEU A 76 8.39 8.83 -8.10
CA LEU A 76 9.71 8.23 -7.98
C LEU A 76 9.78 6.83 -8.60
N ALA A 77 8.75 6.00 -8.40
CA ALA A 77 8.67 4.68 -9.03
C ALA A 77 8.63 4.78 -10.57
N CYS A 78 7.97 5.80 -11.12
CA CYS A 78 7.99 6.06 -12.56
C CYS A 78 9.39 6.44 -13.08
N ASP A 79 10.21 7.05 -12.23
CA ASP A 79 11.61 7.39 -12.50
C ASP A 79 12.58 6.23 -12.19
N GLN A 80 12.06 5.02 -11.96
CA GLN A 80 12.83 3.83 -11.55
C GLN A 80 13.50 3.97 -10.16
N ASN A 81 13.02 4.88 -9.32
CA ASN A 81 13.52 5.07 -7.96
C ASN A 81 12.54 4.52 -6.91
N LEU A 82 12.85 3.35 -6.35
CA LEU A 82 12.01 2.70 -5.34
C LEU A 82 12.36 3.17 -3.91
N PRO A 83 11.37 3.61 -3.11
CA PRO A 83 11.63 4.05 -1.75
C PRO A 83 12.08 2.89 -0.85
N GLU A 84 13.07 3.15 0.01
CA GLU A 84 13.62 2.15 0.95
C GLU A 84 12.56 1.45 1.81
N ARG A 85 11.45 2.16 2.13
CA ARG A 85 10.34 1.60 2.91
C ARG A 85 9.70 0.41 2.20
N TRP A 86 9.51 0.50 0.89
CA TRP A 86 8.96 -0.59 0.08
C TRP A 86 9.94 -1.75 0.00
N LEU A 87 11.23 -1.48 -0.25
CA LEU A 87 12.28 -2.51 -0.27
C LEU A 87 12.40 -3.25 1.07
N LYS A 88 12.30 -2.54 2.20
CA LYS A 88 12.27 -3.14 3.55
C LYS A 88 11.03 -4.01 3.77
N ALA A 89 9.86 -3.56 3.31
CA ALA A 89 8.64 -4.34 3.38
C ALA A 89 8.71 -5.58 2.48
N ARG A 90 9.27 -5.47 1.26
CA ARG A 90 9.48 -6.61 0.35
C ARG A 90 10.40 -7.65 0.97
N ARG A 91 11.57 -7.25 1.48
CA ARG A 91 12.50 -8.19 2.14
C ARG A 91 11.89 -8.91 3.33
N LYS A 92 11.01 -8.26 4.10
CA LYS A 92 10.28 -8.92 5.20
C LYS A 92 9.22 -9.92 4.73
N ASN A 93 8.72 -9.79 3.50
CA ASN A 93 7.78 -10.75 2.91
C ASN A 93 8.49 -11.87 2.14
N GLU A 94 9.76 -11.67 1.76
CA GLU A 94 10.61 -12.65 1.07
C GLU A 94 11.30 -13.64 2.04
N VAL A 95 11.50 -13.25 3.30
CA VAL A 95 12.14 -14.05 4.38
C VAL A 95 11.14 -14.86 5.17
#